data_AF-A0A550C0X3-F1
#
_entry.id   AF-A0A550C0X3-F1
#
_cell.length_a   1.000
_cell.length_b   1.000
_cell.length_c   1.000
_cell.angle_alpha   90.00
_cell.angle_beta   90.00
_cell.angle_gamma   90.00
#
_symmetry.space_group_name_H-M   'P 1'
#
loop_
_entity.id
_entity.type
_entity.pdbx_description
1 polymer ?
#
loop_
_entity_poly.entity_id
_entity_poly.type
_entity_poly.pdbx_seq_one_letter_code
_entity_poly.pdbx_strand_id
1 'polypeptide(L)'
;MAAPKYQELKLMYDRLEKTVSAPARRVLSNQIKALIVEPESLALLSKVPFMLPEGVQQSGLDVSEVINDFSFVIVLLDFTEHDDRGDLRLADSALQRIRQIWYKLVAWIEYIYTPTLATYNRMWIPPYILGGLLCAIFRTKARLADLLAQTSQVYRIFIDLWLQSFTYAGEPVLSKTTLTAFDNLANAVSFVFSIEGQPPSCVDPFAKEEALTLVRHRIGDLYKLATSCLQQCVRCNDPASKQSTFDQISAMRYLVVRVLPMTCFPRAVVRTIVYMARVLSTRPDELDSANSACRLVEDIWEKATDDRSVVWALRDGILPVIVALNRNDELTPTIKIVVKRAIYLPVARALAALPERVDLRNAGINPEMTNSAHEELIDRISFAIWLDRKICANSACPDRHSDVEQRYRRCACFQVHYCSKSCQVADWPVHKALCNRGTLFEIVEVEEKPDIRPLHAFFTCLAIDSYFYRVGQGIMAEMEDMLREVSCPVTFSVGLDFSLFSPPLHPGKIRAHRYRSEGDEAESFEATVTAIAHLGRLRGVMVAVKTKRWSLSQFRQITETLPTYRWRGHHFREMVDSWLAG
;
A
#
# COMPACT_ATOMS: atom_id res chain seq x y z
N MET A 1 -22.56 28.05 24.98
CA MET A 1 -21.67 28.98 25.71
C MET A 1 -20.81 28.14 26.62
N ALA A 2 -19.48 28.33 26.61
CA ALA A 2 -18.61 27.55 27.49
C ALA A 2 -18.78 28.01 28.95
N ALA A 3 -18.68 27.09 29.90
CA ALA A 3 -18.75 27.42 31.32
C ALA A 3 -17.67 28.45 31.70
N PRO A 4 -17.95 29.41 32.60
CA PRO A 4 -17.00 30.44 33.02
C PRO A 4 -15.64 29.87 33.45
N LYS A 5 -15.65 28.74 34.19
CA LYS A 5 -14.43 28.07 34.68
C LYS A 5 -13.54 27.52 33.56
N TYR A 6 -14.11 26.98 32.49
CA TYR A 6 -13.33 26.55 31.32
C TYR A 6 -12.64 27.73 30.64
N GLN A 7 -13.38 28.84 30.46
CA GLN A 7 -12.83 30.03 29.82
C GLN A 7 -11.71 30.65 30.67
N GLU A 8 -11.89 30.68 31.98
CA GLU A 8 -10.87 31.13 32.93
C GLU A 8 -9.62 30.25 32.86
N LEU A 9 -9.77 28.92 32.97
CA LEU A 9 -8.64 27.99 32.90
C LEU A 9 -7.88 28.13 31.58
N LYS A 10 -8.59 28.21 30.46
CA LYS A 10 -8.00 28.37 29.13
C LYS A 10 -7.26 29.70 28.99
N LEU A 11 -7.86 30.80 29.45
CA LEU A 11 -7.22 32.12 29.42
C LEU A 11 -5.96 32.15 30.29
N MET A 12 -5.97 31.48 31.44
CA MET A 12 -4.80 31.33 32.29
C MET A 12 -3.72 30.47 31.65
N TYR A 13 -4.11 29.40 30.95
CA TYR A 13 -3.19 28.56 30.18
C TYR A 13 -2.52 29.35 29.05
N ASP A 14 -3.31 30.03 28.21
CA ASP A 14 -2.79 30.86 27.11
C ASP A 14 -1.86 31.96 27.63
N ARG A 15 -2.13 32.51 28.82
CA ARG A 15 -1.25 33.47 29.49
C ARG A 15 0.03 32.80 29.99
N LEU A 16 -0.07 31.61 30.59
CA LEU A 16 1.08 30.85 31.07
C LEU A 16 2.05 30.56 29.92
N GLU A 17 1.52 30.18 28.74
CA GLU A 17 2.33 29.93 27.54
C GLU A 17 3.11 31.15 27.07
N LYS A 18 2.49 32.33 27.10
CA LYS A 18 3.10 33.59 26.65
C LYS A 18 4.01 34.24 27.69
N THR A 19 3.97 33.78 28.94
CA THR A 19 4.71 34.41 30.04
C THR A 19 6.15 33.91 30.07
N VAL A 20 7.10 34.84 29.90
CA VAL A 20 8.55 34.56 29.95
C VAL A 20 9.10 34.62 31.38
N SER A 21 8.50 35.44 32.25
CA SER A 21 8.97 35.67 33.62
C SER A 21 8.68 34.48 34.56
N ALA A 22 9.72 33.88 35.13
CA ALA A 22 9.59 32.72 36.03
C ALA A 22 8.71 32.98 37.27
N PRO A 23 8.78 34.13 37.97
CA PRO A 23 7.84 34.46 39.05
C PRO A 23 6.39 34.51 38.60
N ALA A 24 6.11 35.14 37.46
CA ALA A 24 4.76 35.26 36.92
C ALA A 24 4.19 33.89 36.49
N ARG A 25 5.03 33.04 35.89
CA ARG A 25 4.68 31.64 35.60
C ARG A 25 4.32 30.88 36.87
N ARG A 26 5.12 31.01 37.94
CA ARG A 26 4.84 30.35 39.22
C ARG A 26 3.50 30.79 39.83
N VAL A 27 3.18 32.08 39.76
CA VAL A 27 1.89 32.60 40.23
C VAL A 27 0.73 32.01 39.42
N LEU A 28 0.82 32.06 38.08
CA LEU A 28 -0.19 31.48 37.20
C LEU A 28 -0.36 29.97 37.43
N SER A 29 0.73 29.21 37.53
CA SER A 29 0.69 27.78 37.81
C SER A 29 0.05 27.45 39.16
N ASN A 30 0.27 28.27 40.20
CA ASN A 30 -0.37 28.08 41.49
C ASN A 30 -1.87 28.36 41.45
N GLN A 31 -2.28 29.40 40.71
CA GLN A 31 -3.70 29.70 40.51
C GLN A 31 -4.38 28.59 39.69
N ILE A 32 -3.74 28.09 38.64
CA ILE A 32 -4.24 26.95 37.86
C ILE A 32 -4.35 25.71 38.76
N LYS A 33 -3.32 25.41 39.58
CA LYS A 33 -3.37 24.30 40.55
C LYS A 33 -4.56 24.43 41.50
N ALA A 34 -4.84 25.63 42.01
CA ALA A 34 -5.99 25.86 42.87
C ALA A 34 -7.32 25.53 42.16
N LEU A 35 -7.48 25.93 40.89
CA LEU A 35 -8.66 25.61 40.08
C LEU A 35 -8.79 24.10 39.78
N ILE A 36 -7.67 23.40 39.58
CA ILE A 36 -7.65 21.94 39.33
C ILE A 36 -8.10 21.16 40.57
N VAL A 37 -7.66 21.60 41.75
CA VAL A 37 -7.91 20.92 43.03
C VAL A 37 -9.32 21.21 43.57
N GLU A 38 -9.96 22.29 43.12
CA GLU A 38 -11.31 22.64 43.53
C GLU A 38 -12.31 21.50 43.23
N PRO A 39 -12.98 20.92 44.25
CA PRO A 39 -13.86 19.76 44.06
C PRO A 39 -14.99 20.00 43.06
N GLU A 40 -15.48 21.24 43.00
CA GLU A 40 -16.62 21.64 42.17
C GLU A 40 -16.31 21.76 40.68
N SER A 41 -15.03 21.85 40.29
CA SER A 41 -14.63 22.07 38.88
C SER A 41 -15.04 20.95 37.93
N LEU A 42 -15.35 19.75 38.45
CA LEU A 42 -15.79 18.57 37.69
C LEU A 42 -16.93 17.84 38.43
N ALA A 43 -17.83 18.62 39.05
CA ALA A 43 -18.90 18.09 39.89
C ALA A 43 -19.86 17.16 39.12
N LEU A 44 -20.06 17.38 37.82
CA LEU A 44 -20.98 16.59 37.02
C LEU A 44 -20.35 15.28 36.54
N LEU A 45 -19.07 15.31 36.15
CA LEU A 45 -18.31 14.08 35.92
C LEU A 45 -18.19 13.22 37.17
N SER A 46 -18.45 13.76 38.36
CA SER A 46 -18.47 12.98 39.60
C SER A 46 -19.73 12.13 39.76
N LYS A 47 -20.79 12.38 38.97
CA LYS A 47 -22.03 11.58 38.91
C LYS A 47 -21.86 10.38 37.97
N VAL A 48 -22.59 9.29 38.22
CA VAL A 48 -22.63 8.12 37.32
C VAL A 48 -23.78 8.31 36.32
N PRO A 49 -23.51 8.43 35.01
CA PRO A 49 -24.53 8.80 34.02
C PRO A 49 -25.66 7.77 33.93
N PHE A 50 -25.34 6.49 34.05
CA PHE A 50 -26.31 5.40 34.00
C PHE A 50 -27.26 5.32 35.22
N MET A 51 -27.03 6.14 36.25
CA MET A 51 -27.87 6.21 37.46
C MET A 51 -28.72 7.49 37.50
N LEU A 52 -28.71 8.31 36.45
CA LEU A 52 -29.53 9.51 36.39
C LEU A 52 -31.01 9.14 36.23
N PRO A 53 -31.95 9.85 36.90
CA PRO A 53 -33.39 9.60 36.75
C PRO A 53 -33.83 9.71 35.29
N GLU A 54 -34.79 8.88 34.84
CA GLU A 54 -35.27 8.88 33.45
C GLU A 54 -35.71 10.27 32.96
N GLY A 55 -36.33 11.09 33.82
CA GLY A 55 -36.73 12.46 33.49
C GLY A 55 -35.55 13.42 33.24
N VAL A 56 -34.39 13.17 33.84
CA VAL A 56 -33.15 13.94 33.62
C VAL A 56 -32.45 13.48 32.34
N GLN A 57 -32.49 12.19 32.03
CA GLN A 57 -31.96 11.66 30.77
C GLN A 57 -32.69 12.24 29.54
N GLN A 58 -33.98 12.58 29.70
CA GLN A 58 -34.80 13.16 28.63
C GLN A 58 -34.64 14.67 28.46
N SER A 59 -34.26 15.42 29.51
CA SER A 59 -34.26 16.90 29.47
C SER A 59 -33.03 17.51 28.81
N GLY A 60 -31.95 16.74 28.62
CA GLY A 60 -30.72 17.16 27.92
C GLY A 60 -29.88 18.25 28.58
N LEU A 61 -30.37 18.87 29.66
CA LEU A 61 -29.70 19.95 30.39
C LEU A 61 -28.34 19.49 30.95
N ASP A 62 -28.28 18.31 31.57
CA ASP A 62 -27.04 17.76 32.17
C ASP A 62 -25.94 17.49 31.12
N VAL A 63 -26.30 17.16 29.88
CA VAL A 63 -25.32 16.82 28.83
C VAL A 63 -24.53 18.07 28.40
N SER A 64 -25.20 19.22 28.29
CA SER A 64 -24.56 20.48 27.92
C SER A 64 -23.52 20.95 28.95
N GLU A 65 -23.78 20.66 30.23
CA GLU A 65 -22.87 21.00 31.31
C GLU A 65 -21.71 20.00 31.39
N VAL A 66 -21.96 18.71 31.21
CA VAL A 66 -20.89 17.68 31.09
C VAL A 66 -19.96 17.96 29.92
N ILE A 67 -20.49 18.49 28.82
CA ILE A 67 -19.69 18.95 27.68
C ILE A 67 -18.68 20.05 28.10
N ASN A 68 -19.05 20.93 29.03
CA ASN A 68 -18.13 21.93 29.56
C ASN A 68 -17.05 21.28 30.43
N ASP A 69 -17.41 20.28 31.26
CA ASP A 69 -16.45 19.51 32.03
C ASP A 69 -15.48 18.74 31.12
N PHE A 70 -15.94 18.18 30.00
CA PHE A 70 -15.07 17.58 28.98
C PHE A 70 -14.09 18.59 28.39
N SER A 71 -14.56 19.80 28.11
CA SER A 71 -13.72 20.88 27.62
C SER A 71 -12.65 21.27 28.65
N PHE A 72 -13.00 21.26 29.95
CA PHE A 72 -12.05 21.46 31.04
C PHE A 72 -11.01 20.33 31.09
N VAL A 73 -11.45 19.07 30.98
CA VAL A 73 -10.55 17.89 30.94
C VAL A 73 -9.59 17.94 29.75
N ILE A 74 -10.02 18.40 28.58
CA ILE A 74 -9.13 18.60 27.43
C ILE A 74 -7.96 19.52 27.81
N VAL A 75 -8.25 20.67 28.41
CA VAL A 75 -7.22 21.62 28.84
C VAL A 75 -6.31 21.00 29.90
N LEU A 76 -6.86 20.20 30.82
CA LEU A 76 -6.06 19.44 31.80
C LEU A 76 -5.07 18.47 31.14
N LEU A 77 -5.51 17.74 30.13
CA LEU A 77 -4.66 16.79 29.40
C LEU A 77 -3.59 17.51 28.57
N ASP A 78 -3.92 18.66 27.96
CA ASP A 78 -2.97 19.49 27.22
C ASP A 78 -1.82 19.99 28.14
N PHE A 79 -2.08 20.26 29.43
CA PHE A 79 -1.00 20.56 30.39
C PHE A 79 0.00 19.40 30.55
N THR A 80 -0.44 18.16 30.38
CA THR A 80 0.40 16.98 30.63
C THR A 80 1.30 16.59 29.46
N GLU A 81 1.03 17.13 28.26
CA GLU A 81 1.80 16.88 27.03
C GLU A 81 3.10 17.71 26.99
N HIS A 82 3.18 18.85 27.67
CA HIS A 82 4.28 19.82 27.52
C HIS A 82 5.31 19.77 28.66
N ASP A 83 5.89 18.59 28.90
CA ASP A 83 6.77 18.32 30.04
C ASP A 83 8.10 19.11 30.00
N ASP A 84 8.58 19.46 28.81
CA ASP A 84 9.85 20.17 28.58
C ASP A 84 9.88 21.60 29.14
N ARG A 85 8.74 22.13 29.61
CA ARG A 85 8.60 23.54 30.00
C ARG A 85 8.84 23.84 31.49
N GLY A 86 9.28 22.83 32.26
CA GLY A 86 9.84 23.02 33.60
C GLY A 86 8.85 23.19 34.76
N ASP A 87 7.56 22.89 34.57
CA ASP A 87 6.56 22.84 35.66
C ASP A 87 5.89 21.46 35.76
N LEU A 88 6.73 20.43 35.92
CA LEU A 88 6.34 19.04 36.18
C LEU A 88 5.22 18.93 37.22
N ARG A 89 5.25 19.79 38.25
CA ARG A 89 4.26 19.81 39.33
C ARG A 89 2.84 20.13 38.85
N LEU A 90 2.67 20.98 37.84
CA LEU A 90 1.34 21.31 37.30
C LEU A 90 0.79 20.14 36.50
N ALA A 91 1.61 19.55 35.63
CA ALA A 91 1.25 18.36 34.86
C ALA A 91 0.89 17.19 35.78
N ASP A 92 1.65 16.96 36.86
CA ASP A 92 1.36 15.91 37.84
C ASP A 92 0.04 16.15 38.58
N SER A 93 -0.27 17.42 38.92
CA SER A 93 -1.54 17.78 39.56
C SER A 93 -2.73 17.54 38.64
N ALA A 94 -2.61 17.94 37.37
CA ALA A 94 -3.62 17.68 36.34
C ALA A 94 -3.81 16.18 36.12
N LEU A 95 -2.73 15.42 35.95
CA LEU A 95 -2.78 13.97 35.76
C LEU A 95 -3.40 13.27 36.97
N GLN A 96 -3.02 13.66 38.20
CA GLN A 96 -3.62 13.10 39.42
C GLN A 96 -5.14 13.34 39.44
N ARG A 97 -5.59 14.53 39.04
CA ARG A 97 -7.01 14.84 38.95
C ARG A 97 -7.73 13.99 37.90
N ILE A 98 -7.14 13.79 36.72
CA ILE A 98 -7.69 12.90 35.68
C ILE A 98 -7.79 11.46 36.18
N ARG A 99 -6.74 10.95 36.83
CA ARG A 99 -6.72 9.60 37.41
C ARG A 99 -7.84 9.39 38.44
N GLN A 100 -8.12 10.39 39.28
CA GLN A 100 -9.20 10.33 40.29
C GLN A 100 -10.60 10.18 39.68
N ILE A 101 -10.84 10.80 38.52
CA ILE A 101 -12.17 10.81 37.87
C ILE A 101 -12.27 9.78 36.73
N TRP A 102 -11.19 9.06 36.41
CA TRP A 102 -11.05 8.28 35.17
C TRP A 102 -12.26 7.39 34.86
N TYR A 103 -12.66 6.52 35.80
CA TYR A 103 -13.77 5.59 35.56
C TYR A 103 -15.11 6.29 35.31
N LYS A 104 -15.32 7.45 35.95
CA LYS A 104 -16.53 8.23 35.74
C LYS A 104 -16.47 8.99 34.42
N LEU A 105 -15.30 9.51 34.05
CA LEU A 105 -15.04 10.09 32.74
C LEU A 105 -15.33 9.07 31.64
N VAL A 106 -14.83 7.84 31.76
CA VAL A 106 -15.09 6.75 30.80
C VAL A 106 -16.58 6.40 30.75
N ALA A 107 -17.26 6.29 31.90
CA ALA A 107 -18.71 6.05 31.92
C ALA A 107 -19.50 7.15 31.20
N TRP A 108 -19.10 8.42 31.36
CA TRP A 108 -19.69 9.54 30.62
C TRP A 108 -19.39 9.49 29.13
N ILE A 109 -18.16 9.16 28.74
CA ILE A 109 -17.79 8.95 27.34
C ILE A 109 -18.67 7.87 26.71
N GLU A 110 -18.84 6.72 27.36
CA GLU A 110 -19.70 5.63 26.87
C GLU A 110 -21.17 6.05 26.76
N TYR A 111 -21.70 6.68 27.80
CA TYR A 111 -23.07 7.16 27.82
C TYR A 111 -23.34 8.12 26.66
N ILE A 112 -22.45 9.10 26.47
CA ILE A 112 -22.53 10.10 25.41
C ILE A 112 -22.35 9.49 24.02
N TYR A 113 -21.44 8.54 23.87
CA TYR A 113 -21.16 7.88 22.60
C TYR A 113 -22.26 6.90 22.16
N THR A 114 -23.08 6.38 23.09
CA THR A 114 -24.00 5.26 22.82
C THR A 114 -24.76 5.46 21.50
N PRO A 115 -24.60 4.58 20.48
CA PRO A 115 -25.14 4.79 19.13
C PRO A 115 -26.66 5.01 19.06
N THR A 116 -27.40 4.52 20.06
CA THR A 116 -28.85 4.74 20.19
C THR A 116 -29.20 6.18 20.58
N LEU A 117 -28.40 6.87 21.40
CA LEU A 117 -28.63 8.27 21.75
C LEU A 117 -28.34 9.21 20.57
N ALA A 118 -27.33 8.88 19.75
CA ALA A 118 -27.03 9.61 18.53
C ALA A 118 -28.17 9.54 17.50
N THR A 119 -28.94 8.45 17.46
CA THR A 119 -30.00 8.23 16.48
C THR A 119 -31.39 8.69 16.93
N TYR A 120 -31.73 8.62 18.22
CA TYR A 120 -33.10 8.85 18.68
C TYR A 120 -33.44 10.26 19.15
N ASN A 121 -32.49 11.04 19.71
CA ASN A 121 -32.88 12.21 20.52
C ASN A 121 -32.45 13.59 20.01
N ARG A 122 -31.83 13.73 18.84
CA ARG A 122 -31.30 15.02 18.33
C ARG A 122 -30.48 15.83 19.36
N MET A 123 -30.01 15.21 20.45
CA MET A 123 -28.97 15.80 21.29
C MET A 123 -27.69 15.66 20.50
N TRP A 124 -27.44 16.66 19.66
CA TRP A 124 -26.21 16.81 18.91
C TRP A 124 -25.10 17.10 19.91
N ILE A 125 -24.55 16.04 20.49
CA ILE A 125 -23.25 16.13 21.14
C ILE A 125 -22.28 16.39 20.00
N PRO A 126 -21.64 17.57 19.96
CA PRO A 126 -20.83 17.89 18.82
C PRO A 126 -19.64 16.91 18.75
N PRO A 127 -19.46 16.17 17.65
CA PRO A 127 -18.38 15.19 17.51
C PRO A 127 -16.99 15.78 17.81
N TYR A 128 -16.84 17.11 17.68
CA TYR A 128 -15.61 17.83 17.97
C TYR A 128 -15.19 17.80 19.45
N ILE A 129 -16.13 17.77 20.39
CA ILE A 129 -15.77 17.79 21.83
C ILE A 129 -15.32 16.40 22.26
N LEU A 130 -16.12 15.38 21.93
CA LEU A 130 -15.76 14.01 22.24
C LEU A 130 -14.49 13.59 21.48
N GLY A 131 -14.37 13.95 20.21
CA GLY A 131 -13.16 13.72 19.43
C GLY A 131 -11.95 14.42 20.03
N GLY A 132 -12.07 15.71 20.37
CA GLY A 132 -10.99 16.47 21.02
C GLY A 132 -10.55 15.86 22.35
N LEU A 133 -11.50 15.42 23.18
CA LEU A 133 -11.24 14.73 24.45
C LEU A 133 -10.47 13.42 24.23
N LEU A 134 -10.92 12.57 23.32
CA LEU A 134 -10.25 11.30 23.05
C LEU A 134 -8.86 11.52 22.44
N CYS A 135 -8.69 12.50 21.55
CA CYS A 135 -7.39 12.89 21.03
C CYS A 135 -6.43 13.30 22.16
N ALA A 136 -6.89 14.15 23.10
CA ALA A 136 -6.08 14.57 24.23
C ALA A 136 -5.72 13.40 25.17
N ILE A 137 -6.64 12.46 25.38
CA ILE A 137 -6.37 11.21 26.13
C ILE A 137 -5.27 10.40 25.43
N PHE A 138 -5.32 10.23 24.11
CA PHE A 138 -4.34 9.42 23.40
C PHE A 138 -2.98 10.11 23.19
N ARG A 139 -2.92 11.44 23.15
CA ARG A 139 -1.64 12.17 23.18
C ARG A 139 -0.92 12.00 24.53
N THR A 140 -1.67 11.79 25.60
CA THR A 140 -1.17 11.61 26.96
C THR A 140 -1.09 10.12 27.36
N LYS A 141 -1.17 9.24 26.35
CA LYS A 141 -1.32 7.79 26.52
C LYS A 141 -0.24 7.16 27.40
N ALA A 142 1.04 7.52 27.28
CA ALA A 142 2.06 6.89 28.13
C ALA A 142 1.85 7.13 29.62
N ARG A 143 1.26 8.27 29.99
CA ARG A 143 0.96 8.61 31.38
C ARG A 143 -0.34 7.97 31.88
N LEU A 144 -1.17 7.48 30.96
CA LEU A 144 -2.48 6.87 31.22
C LEU A 144 -2.57 5.40 30.78
N ALA A 145 -1.44 4.77 30.42
CA ALA A 145 -1.44 3.43 29.81
C ALA A 145 -2.03 2.36 30.73
N ASP A 146 -1.81 2.47 32.05
CA ASP A 146 -2.37 1.59 33.07
C ASP A 146 -3.90 1.70 33.14
N LEU A 147 -4.43 2.91 33.00
CA LEU A 147 -5.86 3.18 33.02
C LEU A 147 -6.54 2.76 31.70
N LEU A 148 -5.90 3.04 30.56
CA LEU A 148 -6.36 2.61 29.25
C LEU A 148 -6.39 1.08 29.11
N ALA A 149 -5.43 0.38 29.70
CA ALA A 149 -5.44 -1.09 29.75
C ALA A 149 -6.65 -1.64 30.55
N GLN A 150 -7.07 -0.95 31.61
CA GLN A 150 -8.24 -1.30 32.42
C GLN A 150 -9.58 -0.90 31.75
N THR A 151 -9.53 -0.02 30.75
CA THR A 151 -10.71 0.54 30.08
C THR A 151 -10.53 0.52 28.56
N SER A 152 -10.22 -0.65 28.00
CA SER A 152 -9.89 -0.81 26.58
C SER A 152 -10.99 -0.33 25.64
N GLN A 153 -12.25 -0.30 26.08
CA GLN A 153 -13.36 0.19 25.28
C GLN A 153 -13.20 1.65 24.81
N VAL A 154 -12.37 2.47 25.48
CA VAL A 154 -12.03 3.83 25.02
C VAL A 154 -11.36 3.80 23.64
N TYR A 155 -10.51 2.80 23.35
CA TYR A 155 -9.94 2.58 22.02
C TYR A 155 -11.03 2.35 20.98
N ARG A 156 -11.98 1.46 21.28
CA ARG A 156 -13.10 1.14 20.38
C ARG A 156 -13.94 2.37 20.05
N ILE A 157 -14.27 3.17 21.07
CA ILE A 157 -15.06 4.40 20.91
C ILE A 157 -14.33 5.39 19.99
N PHE A 158 -13.02 5.59 20.19
CA PHE A 158 -12.24 6.46 19.32
C PHE A 158 -12.21 5.96 17.87
N ILE A 159 -11.90 4.68 17.67
CA ILE A 159 -11.78 4.10 16.33
C ILE A 159 -13.12 4.17 15.61
N ASP A 160 -14.22 3.88 16.30
CA ASP A 160 -15.54 3.98 15.71
C ASP A 160 -15.94 5.43 15.41
N LEU A 161 -15.69 6.35 16.33
CA LEU A 161 -15.95 7.77 16.11
C LEU A 161 -15.19 8.26 14.87
N TRP A 162 -13.92 7.87 14.71
CA TRP A 162 -13.15 8.16 13.50
C TRP A 162 -13.76 7.51 12.24
N LEU A 163 -14.05 6.20 12.28
CA LEU A 163 -14.56 5.47 11.11
C LEU A 163 -16.01 5.80 10.74
N GLN A 164 -16.77 6.45 11.62
CA GLN A 164 -18.18 6.79 11.41
C GLN A 164 -18.47 8.29 11.65
N SER A 165 -17.44 9.15 11.66
CA SER A 165 -17.59 10.59 11.95
C SER A 165 -18.68 11.25 11.10
N PHE A 166 -18.78 10.88 9.82
CA PHE A 166 -19.81 11.40 8.90
C PHE A 166 -21.22 10.92 9.25
N THR A 167 -21.36 9.66 9.67
CA THR A 167 -22.64 9.11 10.11
C THR A 167 -23.12 9.83 11.38
N TYR A 168 -22.21 10.08 12.32
CA TYR A 168 -22.52 10.79 13.55
C TYR A 168 -22.78 12.28 13.35
N ALA A 169 -22.10 12.91 12.39
CA ALA A 169 -22.35 14.30 12.07
C ALA A 169 -23.79 14.51 11.59
N GLY A 170 -24.39 13.57 10.84
CA GLY A 170 -25.75 13.71 10.33
C GLY A 170 -25.96 14.89 9.36
N GLU A 171 -24.89 15.62 9.03
CA GLU A 171 -24.91 16.75 8.10
C GLU A 171 -24.58 16.26 6.68
N PRO A 172 -25.35 16.68 5.66
CA PRO A 172 -24.98 16.41 4.27
C PRO A 172 -23.74 17.19 3.82
N VAL A 173 -23.47 18.32 4.47
CA VAL A 173 -22.30 19.18 4.24
C VAL A 173 -21.62 19.39 5.58
N LEU A 174 -20.37 18.96 5.69
CA LEU A 174 -19.64 19.09 6.95
C LEU A 174 -19.39 20.56 7.30
N SER A 175 -19.75 20.94 8.53
CA SER A 175 -19.26 22.19 9.10
C SER A 175 -17.72 22.18 9.23
N LYS A 176 -17.11 23.36 9.21
CA LYS A 176 -15.67 23.54 9.48
C LYS A 176 -15.26 22.90 10.81
N THR A 177 -16.09 23.01 11.84
CA THR A 177 -15.82 22.44 13.16
C THR A 177 -15.84 20.91 13.12
N THR A 178 -16.74 20.30 12.34
CA THR A 178 -16.77 18.85 12.13
C THR A 178 -15.53 18.37 11.37
N LEU A 179 -15.07 19.12 10.36
CA LEU A 179 -13.81 18.81 9.66
C LEU A 179 -12.61 18.87 10.62
N THR A 180 -12.48 19.94 11.41
CA THR A 180 -11.39 20.06 12.40
C THR A 180 -11.40 18.92 13.43
N ALA A 181 -12.58 18.50 13.89
CA ALA A 181 -12.71 17.32 14.75
C ALA A 181 -12.16 16.06 14.07
N PHE A 182 -12.51 15.90 12.81
CA PHE A 182 -12.15 14.74 12.02
C PHE A 182 -10.65 14.67 11.76
N ASP A 183 -10.01 15.82 11.54
CA ASP A 183 -8.56 15.96 11.38
C ASP A 183 -7.84 15.57 12.65
N ASN A 184 -8.32 16.07 13.79
CA ASN A 184 -7.78 15.70 15.09
C ASN A 184 -7.86 14.20 15.33
N LEU A 185 -8.98 13.56 14.97
CA LEU A 185 -9.14 12.11 15.05
C LEU A 185 -8.15 11.37 14.14
N ALA A 186 -8.01 11.76 12.87
CA ALA A 186 -7.03 11.13 11.98
C ALA A 186 -5.59 11.26 12.51
N ASN A 187 -5.20 12.47 12.92
CA ASN A 187 -3.87 12.73 13.47
C ASN A 187 -3.61 11.93 14.75
N ALA A 188 -4.67 11.64 15.51
CA ALA A 188 -4.56 10.84 16.73
C ALA A 188 -4.42 9.32 16.49
N VAL A 189 -4.73 8.80 15.29
CA VAL A 189 -4.65 7.35 14.99
C VAL A 189 -3.27 6.78 15.27
N SER A 190 -2.20 7.52 14.98
CA SER A 190 -0.83 7.05 15.25
C SER A 190 -0.56 6.91 16.75
N PHE A 191 -1.04 7.83 17.59
CA PHE A 191 -0.90 7.76 19.05
C PHE A 191 -1.74 6.62 19.65
N VAL A 192 -2.94 6.40 19.10
CA VAL A 192 -3.84 5.33 19.56
C VAL A 192 -3.19 3.95 19.43
N PHE A 193 -2.54 3.69 18.29
CA PHE A 193 -1.96 2.38 18.00
C PHE A 193 -0.48 2.23 18.34
N SER A 194 0.26 3.31 18.58
CA SER A 194 1.68 3.24 18.98
C SER A 194 1.83 3.03 20.49
N ILE A 195 2.97 2.47 20.89
CA ILE A 195 3.38 2.38 22.30
C ILE A 195 4.56 3.33 22.48
N GLU A 196 4.45 4.29 23.39
CA GLU A 196 5.51 5.28 23.61
C GLU A 196 6.83 4.61 24.06
N GLY A 197 7.95 5.12 23.55
CA GLY A 197 9.29 4.56 23.79
C GLY A 197 9.57 3.23 23.09
N GLN A 198 8.60 2.64 22.38
CA GLN A 198 8.81 1.42 21.60
C GLN A 198 9.10 1.72 20.13
N PRO A 199 9.77 0.80 19.41
CA PRO A 199 9.97 0.93 17.98
C PRO A 199 8.62 1.10 17.24
N PRO A 200 8.57 1.84 16.10
CA PRO A 200 7.34 2.01 15.33
C PRO A 200 6.68 0.72 14.81
N SER A 201 7.36 -0.41 14.90
CA SER A 201 6.81 -1.75 14.59
C SER A 201 5.94 -2.33 15.72
N CYS A 202 6.04 -1.80 16.94
CA CYS A 202 5.25 -2.24 18.08
C CYS A 202 3.88 -1.56 18.05
N VAL A 203 2.84 -2.37 17.95
CA VAL A 203 1.45 -1.94 17.93
C VAL A 203 0.84 -2.23 19.29
N ASP A 204 0.09 -1.28 19.85
CA ASP A 204 -0.66 -1.49 21.08
C ASP A 204 -1.67 -2.64 20.92
N PRO A 205 -1.55 -3.72 21.72
CA PRO A 205 -2.40 -4.89 21.58
C PRO A 205 -3.86 -4.60 21.90
N PHE A 206 -4.16 -3.71 22.86
CA PHE A 206 -5.53 -3.35 23.22
C PHE A 206 -6.19 -2.55 22.11
N ALA A 207 -5.48 -1.55 21.57
CA ALA A 207 -5.98 -0.77 20.44
C ALA A 207 -6.29 -1.66 19.22
N LYS A 208 -5.37 -2.59 18.92
CA LYS A 208 -5.51 -3.54 17.82
C LYS A 208 -6.71 -4.48 18.03
N GLU A 209 -6.88 -5.04 19.21
CA GLU A 209 -7.97 -5.97 19.52
C GLU A 209 -9.33 -5.28 19.47
N GLU A 210 -9.44 -4.06 19.98
CA GLU A 210 -10.67 -3.27 19.94
C GLU A 210 -11.02 -2.84 18.50
N ALA A 211 -10.01 -2.50 17.68
CA ALA A 211 -10.19 -2.25 16.25
C ALA A 211 -10.77 -3.48 15.53
N LEU A 212 -10.24 -4.67 15.83
CA LEU A 212 -10.70 -5.92 15.24
C LEU A 212 -12.10 -6.28 15.72
N THR A 213 -12.36 -6.14 17.02
CA THR A 213 -13.67 -6.39 17.64
C THR A 213 -14.76 -5.55 16.97
N LEU A 214 -14.48 -4.25 16.74
CA LEU A 214 -15.39 -3.32 16.08
C LEU A 214 -15.87 -3.84 14.72
N VAL A 215 -14.98 -4.47 13.95
CA VAL A 215 -15.28 -5.01 12.62
C VAL A 215 -15.46 -6.53 12.61
N ARG A 216 -15.76 -7.13 13.77
CA ARG A 216 -15.97 -8.59 13.92
C ARG A 216 -14.82 -9.41 13.33
N HIS A 217 -13.59 -8.96 13.57
CA HIS A 217 -12.33 -9.51 13.07
C HIS A 217 -12.21 -9.56 11.53
N ARG A 218 -13.04 -8.81 10.80
CA ARG A 218 -12.95 -8.66 9.35
C ARG A 218 -12.18 -7.39 9.01
N ILE A 219 -10.85 -7.48 8.99
CA ILE A 219 -9.94 -6.35 8.69
C ILE A 219 -10.35 -5.60 7.42
N GLY A 220 -10.82 -6.31 6.39
CA GLY A 220 -11.30 -5.69 5.15
C GLY A 220 -12.48 -4.73 5.34
N ASP A 221 -13.33 -4.93 6.36
CA ASP A 221 -14.45 -4.04 6.66
C ASP A 221 -13.96 -2.74 7.34
N LEU A 222 -12.89 -2.80 8.14
CA LEU A 222 -12.22 -1.61 8.70
C LEU A 222 -11.74 -0.68 7.58
N TYR A 223 -11.03 -1.23 6.58
CA TYR A 223 -10.55 -0.44 5.45
C TYR A 223 -11.69 0.09 4.56
N LYS A 224 -12.82 -0.61 4.45
CA LYS A 224 -14.01 -0.08 3.76
C LYS A 224 -14.60 1.12 4.49
N LEU A 225 -14.70 1.06 5.82
CA LEU A 225 -15.16 2.19 6.62
C LEU A 225 -14.20 3.39 6.49
N ALA A 226 -12.89 3.16 6.63
CA ALA A 226 -11.89 4.21 6.49
C ALA A 226 -11.89 4.86 5.09
N THR A 227 -11.98 4.06 4.02
CA THR A 227 -12.10 4.59 2.65
C THR A 227 -13.42 5.30 2.40
N SER A 228 -14.52 4.88 3.04
CA SER A 228 -15.79 5.60 2.98
C SER A 228 -15.65 7.00 3.58
N CYS A 229 -15.02 7.12 4.76
CA CYS A 229 -14.73 8.43 5.35
C CYS A 229 -13.85 9.30 4.44
N LEU A 230 -12.75 8.73 3.93
CA LEU A 230 -11.85 9.46 3.04
C LEU A 230 -12.56 9.94 1.76
N GLN A 231 -13.45 9.12 1.20
CA GLN A 231 -14.25 9.50 0.02
C GLN A 231 -15.14 10.71 0.30
N GLN A 232 -15.68 10.84 1.51
CA GLN A 232 -16.48 12.00 1.89
C GLN A 232 -15.63 13.26 2.04
N CYS A 233 -14.41 13.16 2.58
CA CYS A 233 -13.45 14.28 2.59
C CYS A 233 -13.14 14.78 1.18
N VAL A 234 -12.82 13.88 0.23
CA VAL A 234 -12.50 14.25 -1.16
C VAL A 234 -13.67 14.92 -1.87
N ARG A 235 -14.91 14.56 -1.52
CA ARG A 235 -16.13 15.18 -2.07
C ARG A 235 -16.42 16.56 -1.49
N CYS A 236 -15.87 16.89 -0.32
CA CYS A 236 -16.04 18.19 0.30
C CYS A 236 -15.14 19.22 -0.39
N ASN A 237 -15.73 20.24 -1.00
CA ASN A 237 -14.99 21.32 -1.68
C ASN A 237 -14.54 22.45 -0.74
N ASP A 238 -14.64 22.27 0.59
CA ASP A 238 -14.21 23.27 1.56
C ASP A 238 -12.67 23.31 1.64
N PRO A 239 -12.00 24.47 1.66
CA PRO A 239 -10.54 24.54 1.80
C PRO A 239 -9.99 23.82 3.03
N ALA A 240 -10.74 23.73 4.14
CA ALA A 240 -10.36 22.98 5.33
C ALA A 240 -10.33 21.46 5.08
N SER A 241 -11.13 20.95 4.14
CA SER A 241 -11.17 19.51 3.80
C SER A 241 -9.88 18.99 3.20
N LYS A 242 -9.01 19.88 2.70
CA LYS A 242 -7.72 19.51 2.09
C LYS A 242 -6.78 18.90 3.11
N GLN A 243 -6.62 19.58 4.24
CA GLN A 243 -5.81 19.06 5.35
C GLN A 243 -6.44 17.79 5.89
N SER A 244 -7.77 17.77 6.05
CA SER A 244 -8.51 16.57 6.42
C SER A 244 -8.20 15.39 5.51
N THR A 245 -8.26 15.60 4.20
CA THR A 245 -8.01 14.55 3.22
C THR A 245 -6.59 13.99 3.38
N PHE A 246 -5.59 14.87 3.53
CA PHE A 246 -4.21 14.46 3.74
C PHE A 246 -4.02 13.66 5.03
N ASP A 247 -4.58 14.13 6.15
CA ASP A 247 -4.46 13.49 7.46
C ASP A 247 -5.15 12.12 7.47
N GLN A 248 -6.30 12.00 6.80
CA GLN A 248 -7.02 10.75 6.65
C GLN A 248 -6.26 9.73 5.80
N ILE A 249 -5.62 10.18 4.70
CA ILE A 249 -4.72 9.32 3.92
C ILE A 249 -3.55 8.87 4.81
N SER A 250 -2.96 9.78 5.57
CA SER A 250 -1.83 9.48 6.47
C SER A 250 -2.20 8.47 7.56
N ALA A 251 -3.38 8.61 8.17
CA ALA A 251 -3.92 7.65 9.12
C ALA A 251 -4.14 6.26 8.46
N MET A 252 -4.68 6.22 7.25
CA MET A 252 -4.83 4.97 6.49
C MET A 252 -3.49 4.32 6.16
N ARG A 253 -2.48 5.11 5.74
CA ARG A 253 -1.13 4.61 5.47
C ARG A 253 -0.52 3.99 6.73
N TYR A 254 -0.67 4.66 7.87
CA TYR A 254 -0.25 4.12 9.17
C TYR A 254 -0.89 2.76 9.46
N LEU A 255 -2.19 2.61 9.24
CA LEU A 255 -2.88 1.31 9.39
C LEU A 255 -2.32 0.22 8.47
N VAL A 256 -2.16 0.53 7.17
CA VAL A 256 -1.63 -0.41 6.16
C VAL A 256 -0.23 -0.88 6.51
N VAL A 257 0.65 0.06 6.86
CA VAL A 257 2.07 -0.23 7.03
C VAL A 257 2.38 -0.86 8.38
N ARG A 258 1.71 -0.43 9.46
CA ARG A 258 2.10 -0.74 10.84
C ARG A 258 1.10 -1.60 11.60
N VAL A 259 -0.20 -1.31 11.49
CA VAL A 259 -1.18 -1.85 12.43
C VAL A 259 -1.80 -3.17 11.96
N LEU A 260 -2.38 -3.17 10.77
CA LEU A 260 -3.18 -4.28 10.24
C LEU A 260 -2.84 -4.60 8.77
N PRO A 261 -1.55 -4.85 8.44
CA PRO A 261 -1.18 -5.19 7.06
C PRO A 261 -1.98 -6.40 6.58
N MET A 262 -2.56 -6.28 5.39
CA MET A 262 -3.30 -7.37 4.75
C MET A 262 -2.49 -7.98 3.62
N THR A 263 -2.56 -9.31 3.51
CA THR A 263 -2.00 -10.04 2.37
C THR A 263 -2.79 -9.82 1.08
N CYS A 264 -4.10 -9.51 1.19
CA CYS A 264 -4.98 -9.18 0.09
C CYS A 264 -6.00 -8.11 0.50
N PHE A 265 -5.87 -6.91 -0.05
CA PHE A 265 -6.81 -5.82 0.19
C PHE A 265 -8.12 -6.01 -0.60
N PRO A 266 -9.29 -5.55 -0.10
CA PRO A 266 -10.53 -5.60 -0.86
C PRO A 266 -10.46 -4.77 -2.14
N ARG A 267 -11.00 -5.29 -3.26
CA ARG A 267 -11.03 -4.55 -4.53
C ARG A 267 -11.64 -3.17 -4.41
N ALA A 268 -12.77 -3.05 -3.71
CA ALA A 268 -13.46 -1.76 -3.53
C ALA A 268 -12.55 -0.71 -2.89
N VAL A 269 -11.78 -1.08 -1.86
CA VAL A 269 -10.82 -0.19 -1.18
C VAL A 269 -9.78 0.36 -2.16
N VAL A 270 -9.13 -0.53 -2.94
CA VAL A 270 -8.12 -0.13 -3.93
C VAL A 270 -8.71 0.80 -4.99
N ARG A 271 -9.89 0.45 -5.53
CA ARG A 271 -10.57 1.28 -6.54
C ARG A 271 -10.93 2.67 -6.01
N THR A 272 -11.42 2.75 -4.77
CA THR A 272 -11.73 4.03 -4.13
C THR A 272 -10.48 4.88 -3.98
N ILE A 273 -9.35 4.31 -3.53
CA ILE A 273 -8.08 5.06 -3.40
C ILE A 273 -7.59 5.57 -4.76
N VAL A 274 -7.66 4.75 -5.82
CA VAL A 274 -7.27 5.19 -7.17
C VAL A 274 -8.20 6.28 -7.70
N TYR A 275 -9.51 6.15 -7.47
CA TYR A 275 -10.46 7.20 -7.80
C TYR A 275 -10.11 8.52 -7.10
N MET A 276 -9.76 8.46 -5.81
CA MET A 276 -9.38 9.65 -5.03
C MET A 276 -8.08 10.27 -5.56
N ALA A 277 -7.03 9.47 -5.79
CA ALA A 277 -5.78 9.97 -6.38
C ALA A 277 -6.04 10.70 -7.72
N ARG A 278 -6.92 10.16 -8.57
CA ARG A 278 -7.33 10.80 -9.82
C ARG A 278 -8.03 12.13 -9.58
N VAL A 279 -9.06 12.17 -8.72
CA VAL A 279 -9.81 13.41 -8.41
C VAL A 279 -8.87 14.48 -7.85
N LEU A 280 -8.06 14.12 -6.86
CA LEU A 280 -7.11 15.04 -6.22
C LEU A 280 -6.06 15.55 -7.20
N SER A 281 -5.58 14.71 -8.14
CA SER A 281 -4.58 15.13 -9.13
C SER A 281 -5.10 16.19 -10.12
N THR A 282 -6.42 16.34 -10.26
CA THR A 282 -7.01 17.39 -11.10
C THR A 282 -7.14 18.74 -10.38
N ARG A 283 -6.85 18.80 -9.07
CA ARG A 283 -6.94 19.98 -8.23
C ARG A 283 -5.53 20.51 -7.91
N PRO A 284 -5.12 21.66 -8.47
CA PRO A 284 -3.74 22.16 -8.32
C PRO A 284 -3.27 22.38 -6.88
N ASP A 285 -4.20 22.60 -5.97
CA ASP A 285 -4.03 22.87 -4.54
C ASP A 285 -4.10 21.59 -3.67
N GLU A 286 -4.29 20.41 -4.25
CA GLU A 286 -4.39 19.13 -3.55
C GLU A 286 -3.39 18.08 -4.09
N LEU A 287 -2.34 18.53 -4.79
CA LEU A 287 -1.34 17.63 -5.37
C LEU A 287 -0.59 16.81 -4.30
N ASP A 288 -0.36 17.38 -3.11
CA ASP A 288 0.27 16.66 -1.99
C ASP A 288 -0.63 15.52 -1.48
N SER A 289 -1.94 15.75 -1.42
CA SER A 289 -2.92 14.72 -1.07
C SER A 289 -3.00 13.65 -2.17
N ALA A 290 -2.93 14.05 -3.44
CA ALA A 290 -2.88 13.11 -4.57
C ALA A 290 -1.63 12.22 -4.52
N ASN A 291 -0.46 12.81 -4.23
CA ASN A 291 0.80 12.09 -4.04
C ASN A 291 0.71 11.13 -2.85
N SER A 292 0.17 11.58 -1.71
CA SER A 292 -0.06 10.74 -0.54
C SER A 292 -1.00 9.57 -0.85
N ALA A 293 -2.04 9.77 -1.66
CA ALA A 293 -2.94 8.69 -2.11
C ALA A 293 -2.21 7.67 -3.01
N CYS A 294 -1.32 8.12 -3.90
CA CYS A 294 -0.45 7.22 -4.67
C CYS A 294 0.48 6.41 -3.75
N ARG A 295 1.06 7.05 -2.72
CA ARG A 295 1.89 6.36 -1.72
C ARG A 295 1.09 5.37 -0.86
N LEU A 296 -0.18 5.64 -0.58
CA LEU A 296 -1.06 4.66 0.05
C LEU A 296 -1.27 3.42 -0.83
N VAL A 297 -1.39 3.60 -2.15
CA VAL A 297 -1.43 2.47 -3.10
C VAL A 297 -0.10 1.69 -3.10
N GLU A 298 1.03 2.41 -3.05
CA GLU A 298 2.36 1.80 -2.91
C GLU A 298 2.45 0.94 -1.63
N ASP A 299 2.08 1.50 -0.47
CA ASP A 299 2.08 0.80 0.81
C ASP A 299 1.23 -0.49 0.74
N ILE A 300 0.07 -0.44 0.07
CA ILE A 300 -0.78 -1.61 -0.18
C ILE A 300 -0.04 -2.67 -1.01
N TRP A 301 0.68 -2.28 -2.06
CA TRP A 301 1.42 -3.20 -2.92
C TRP A 301 2.64 -3.84 -2.25
N GLU A 302 3.27 -3.12 -1.32
CA GLU A 302 4.37 -3.65 -0.53
C GLU A 302 3.91 -4.70 0.49
N LYS A 303 2.71 -4.52 1.08
CA LYS A 303 2.16 -5.45 2.07
C LYS A 303 1.38 -6.60 1.47
N ALA A 304 0.81 -6.43 0.27
CA ALA A 304 0.09 -7.48 -0.41
C ALA A 304 1.02 -8.62 -0.86
N THR A 305 0.58 -9.87 -0.68
CA THR A 305 1.33 -11.05 -1.12
C THR A 305 0.98 -11.46 -2.55
N ASP A 306 -0.04 -10.85 -3.16
CA ASP A 306 -0.46 -11.08 -4.54
C ASP A 306 -0.50 -9.78 -5.37
N ASP A 307 -0.68 -9.94 -6.68
CA ASP A 307 -0.67 -8.82 -7.64
C ASP A 307 -2.07 -8.28 -7.97
N ARG A 308 -3.14 -8.73 -7.27
CA ARG A 308 -4.51 -8.34 -7.62
C ARG A 308 -4.73 -6.85 -7.41
N SER A 309 -4.20 -6.30 -6.33
CA SER A 309 -4.27 -4.86 -6.03
C SER A 309 -3.59 -4.01 -7.10
N VAL A 310 -2.42 -4.44 -7.60
CA VAL A 310 -1.72 -3.81 -8.73
C VAL A 310 -2.59 -3.85 -9.99
N VAL A 311 -3.10 -5.03 -10.36
CA VAL A 311 -3.96 -5.22 -11.54
C VAL A 311 -5.21 -4.34 -11.49
N TRP A 312 -5.89 -4.28 -10.35
CA TRP A 312 -7.09 -3.44 -10.19
C TRP A 312 -6.75 -1.95 -10.28
N ALA A 313 -5.67 -1.53 -9.64
CA ALA A 313 -5.29 -0.13 -9.63
C ALA A 313 -4.85 0.36 -11.03
N LEU A 314 -4.10 -0.46 -11.76
CA LEU A 314 -3.71 -0.17 -13.15
C LEU A 314 -4.94 -0.02 -14.05
N ARG A 315 -5.88 -0.95 -13.98
CA ARG A 315 -7.13 -0.89 -14.78
C ARG A 315 -7.99 0.33 -14.46
N ASP A 316 -7.91 0.84 -13.24
CA ASP A 316 -8.64 2.04 -12.81
C ASP A 316 -7.87 3.35 -13.10
N GLY A 317 -6.69 3.25 -13.73
CA GLY A 317 -5.94 4.39 -14.27
C GLY A 317 -4.98 5.04 -13.27
N ILE A 318 -4.41 4.29 -12.32
CA ILE A 318 -3.44 4.85 -11.35
C ILE A 318 -2.12 5.27 -12.00
N LEU A 319 -1.65 4.57 -13.03
CA LEU A 319 -0.31 4.78 -13.60
C LEU A 319 -0.13 6.16 -14.26
N PRO A 320 -1.07 6.65 -15.09
CA PRO A 320 -1.00 8.02 -15.59
C PRO A 320 -0.93 9.08 -14.48
N VAL A 321 -1.65 8.87 -13.36
CA VAL A 321 -1.61 9.77 -12.20
C VAL A 321 -0.23 9.76 -11.54
N ILE A 322 0.34 8.57 -11.31
CA ILE A 322 1.68 8.44 -10.74
C ILE A 322 2.71 9.15 -11.62
N VAL A 323 2.69 8.92 -12.93
CA VAL A 323 3.63 9.53 -13.89
C VAL A 323 3.49 11.06 -13.89
N ALA A 324 2.27 11.59 -13.90
CA ALA A 324 2.02 13.04 -13.89
C ALA A 324 2.43 13.71 -12.56
N LEU A 325 2.31 12.99 -11.44
CA LEU A 325 2.63 13.51 -10.10
C LEU A 325 4.09 13.27 -9.68
N ASN A 326 4.87 12.45 -10.39
CA ASN A 326 6.25 12.12 -10.01
C ASN A 326 7.22 13.28 -10.27
N ARG A 327 7.04 14.35 -9.50
CA ARG A 327 7.96 15.48 -9.43
C ARG A 327 9.09 15.10 -8.48
N ASN A 328 10.34 15.39 -8.86
CA ASN A 328 11.51 15.17 -8.01
C ASN A 328 11.66 13.72 -7.49
N ASP A 329 11.34 12.73 -8.32
CA ASP A 329 11.48 11.29 -7.98
C ASP A 329 10.63 10.79 -6.78
N GLU A 330 9.66 11.55 -6.29
CA GLU A 330 8.91 11.21 -5.07
C GLU A 330 8.04 9.95 -5.14
N LEU A 331 7.60 9.57 -6.34
CA LEU A 331 6.81 8.39 -6.68
C LEU A 331 7.60 7.41 -7.57
N THR A 332 8.91 7.64 -7.75
CA THR A 332 9.81 6.71 -8.42
C THR A 332 9.74 5.32 -7.76
N PRO A 333 9.73 5.15 -6.42
CA PRO A 333 9.50 3.84 -5.79
C PRO A 333 8.21 3.14 -6.25
N THR A 334 7.10 3.87 -6.36
CA THR A 334 5.83 3.34 -6.85
C THR A 334 5.95 2.82 -8.30
N ILE A 335 6.62 3.58 -9.18
CA ILE A 335 6.85 3.17 -10.58
C ILE A 335 7.75 1.93 -10.63
N LYS A 336 8.77 1.85 -9.78
CA LYS A 336 9.65 0.68 -9.66
C LYS A 336 8.85 -0.58 -9.34
N ILE A 337 7.86 -0.50 -8.44
CA ILE A 337 6.96 -1.62 -8.15
C ILE A 337 6.19 -2.03 -9.40
N VAL A 338 5.59 -1.09 -10.16
CA VAL A 338 4.83 -1.42 -11.38
C VAL A 338 5.70 -2.15 -12.40
N VAL A 339 6.88 -1.61 -12.68
CA VAL A 339 7.82 -2.21 -13.64
C VAL A 339 8.25 -3.61 -13.17
N LYS A 340 8.68 -3.75 -11.91
CA LYS A 340 9.03 -5.04 -11.31
C LYS A 340 7.90 -6.05 -11.43
N ARG A 341 6.67 -5.66 -11.06
CA ARG A 341 5.49 -6.54 -11.08
C ARG A 341 4.99 -6.85 -12.50
N ALA A 342 5.40 -6.09 -13.53
CA ALA A 342 5.06 -6.40 -14.92
C ALA A 342 5.66 -7.72 -15.42
N ILE A 343 6.58 -8.35 -14.68
CA ILE A 343 7.04 -9.73 -14.94
C ILE A 343 5.93 -10.77 -14.77
N TYR A 344 4.84 -10.41 -14.08
CA TYR A 344 3.65 -11.24 -13.94
C TYR A 344 2.63 -10.93 -15.04
N LEU A 345 2.23 -11.96 -15.79
CA LEU A 345 1.33 -11.81 -16.94
C LEU A 345 0.02 -11.04 -16.62
N PRO A 346 -0.67 -11.23 -15.49
CA PRO A 346 -1.87 -10.43 -15.17
C PRO A 346 -1.60 -8.92 -15.10
N VAL A 347 -0.43 -8.51 -14.61
CA VAL A 347 -0.02 -7.11 -14.52
C VAL A 347 0.31 -6.56 -15.91
N ALA A 348 1.10 -7.29 -16.69
CA ALA A 348 1.41 -6.91 -18.07
C ALA A 348 0.14 -6.77 -18.95
N ARG A 349 -0.85 -7.66 -18.76
CA ARG A 349 -2.16 -7.55 -19.41
C ARG A 349 -2.93 -6.32 -18.95
N ALA A 350 -2.87 -5.96 -17.68
CA ALA A 350 -3.52 -4.76 -17.17
C ALA A 350 -2.92 -3.49 -17.80
N LEU A 351 -1.59 -3.45 -17.95
CA LEU A 351 -0.87 -2.38 -18.64
C LEU A 351 -1.22 -2.33 -20.14
N ALA A 352 -1.28 -3.48 -20.81
CA ALA A 352 -1.65 -3.59 -22.21
C ALA A 352 -3.08 -3.11 -22.51
N ALA A 353 -3.96 -3.13 -21.52
CA ALA A 353 -5.34 -2.69 -21.62
C ALA A 353 -5.55 -1.19 -21.35
N LEU A 354 -4.48 -0.44 -21.04
CA LEU A 354 -4.57 1.00 -20.85
C LEU A 354 -4.90 1.71 -22.18
N PRO A 355 -5.78 2.73 -22.17
CA PRO A 355 -6.17 3.43 -23.39
C PRO A 355 -5.02 4.25 -23.99
N GLU A 356 -4.17 4.80 -23.12
CA GLU A 356 -2.98 5.56 -23.49
C GLU A 356 -1.75 4.68 -23.36
N ARG A 357 -0.83 4.81 -24.32
CA ARG A 357 0.45 4.11 -24.24
C ARG A 357 1.24 4.68 -23.08
N VAL A 358 1.72 3.79 -22.21
CA VAL A 358 2.56 4.17 -21.09
C VAL A 358 3.89 4.71 -21.62
N ASP A 359 4.20 5.97 -21.29
CA ASP A 359 5.51 6.55 -21.51
C ASP A 359 6.14 6.94 -20.18
N LEU A 360 7.18 6.19 -19.77
CA LEU A 360 7.90 6.48 -18.54
C LEU A 360 9.00 7.53 -18.74
N ARG A 361 9.37 7.86 -19.98
CA ARG A 361 10.49 8.78 -20.28
C ARG A 361 10.27 10.20 -19.73
N ASN A 362 9.02 10.59 -19.58
CA ASN A 362 8.62 11.87 -19.01
C ASN A 362 8.19 11.77 -17.54
N ALA A 363 8.40 10.62 -16.88
CA ALA A 363 7.94 10.39 -15.52
C ALA A 363 8.85 11.00 -14.45
N GLY A 364 9.77 11.90 -14.79
CA GLY A 364 10.66 12.54 -13.80
C GLY A 364 11.65 11.59 -13.11
N ILE A 365 11.88 10.40 -13.66
CA ILE A 365 12.87 9.42 -13.17
C ILE A 365 14.25 9.77 -13.76
N ASN A 366 15.33 9.46 -13.03
CA ASN A 366 16.70 9.49 -13.56
C ASN A 366 16.77 8.87 -14.98
N PRO A 367 17.20 9.63 -16.02
CA PRO A 367 17.13 9.20 -17.42
C PRO A 367 17.73 7.84 -17.74
N GLU A 368 18.84 7.45 -17.07
CA GLU A 368 19.50 6.16 -17.28
C GLU A 368 18.59 5.01 -16.84
N MET A 369 17.97 5.14 -15.66
CA MET A 369 17.01 4.17 -15.16
C MET A 369 15.73 4.17 -15.98
N THR A 370 15.29 5.35 -16.42
CA THR A 370 14.01 5.54 -17.11
C THR A 370 13.95 4.83 -18.45
N ASN A 371 15.01 4.93 -19.26
CA ASN A 371 15.04 4.30 -20.57
C ASN A 371 14.96 2.78 -20.45
N SER A 372 15.78 2.20 -19.57
CA SER A 372 15.80 0.76 -19.37
C SER A 372 14.48 0.24 -18.76
N ALA A 373 13.92 0.95 -17.77
CA ALA A 373 12.63 0.61 -17.20
C ALA A 373 11.47 0.72 -18.22
N HIS A 374 11.51 1.74 -19.09
CA HIS A 374 10.55 1.91 -20.15
C HIS A 374 10.63 0.77 -21.17
N GLU A 375 11.81 0.43 -21.65
CA GLU A 375 12.03 -0.66 -22.61
C GLU A 375 11.55 -2.00 -22.05
N GLU A 376 11.90 -2.33 -20.81
CA GLU A 376 11.42 -3.54 -20.13
C GLU A 376 9.89 -3.60 -20.07
N LEU A 377 9.26 -2.47 -19.73
CA LEU A 377 7.81 -2.39 -19.62
C LEU A 377 7.15 -2.58 -20.98
N ILE A 378 7.67 -1.94 -22.04
CA ILE A 378 7.15 -2.03 -23.40
C ILE A 378 7.28 -3.46 -23.95
N ASP A 379 8.38 -4.15 -23.68
CA ASP A 379 8.57 -5.54 -24.07
C ASP A 379 7.55 -6.45 -23.39
N ARG A 380 7.40 -6.31 -22.07
CA ARG A 380 6.43 -7.10 -21.28
C ARG A 380 4.98 -6.84 -21.74
N ILE A 381 4.62 -5.59 -22.03
CA ILE A 381 3.32 -5.23 -22.62
C ILE A 381 3.16 -5.90 -23.99
N SER A 382 4.19 -5.83 -24.85
CA SER A 382 4.15 -6.39 -26.19
C SER A 382 3.98 -7.92 -26.17
N PHE A 383 4.65 -8.62 -25.25
CA PHE A 383 4.47 -10.06 -25.06
C PHE A 383 3.07 -10.41 -24.56
N ALA A 384 2.52 -9.63 -23.63
CA ALA A 384 1.16 -9.84 -23.15
C ALA A 384 0.13 -9.66 -24.26
N ILE A 385 0.26 -8.60 -25.07
CA ILE A 385 -0.58 -8.37 -26.26
C ILE A 385 -0.45 -9.55 -27.21
N TRP A 386 0.77 -9.97 -27.53
CA TRP A 386 1.03 -11.08 -28.45
C TRP A 386 0.40 -12.40 -27.96
N LEU A 387 0.55 -12.74 -26.67
CA LEU A 387 -0.07 -13.92 -26.06
C LEU A 387 -1.60 -13.90 -26.07
N ASP A 388 -2.20 -12.71 -26.11
CA ASP A 388 -3.65 -12.51 -26.14
C ASP A 388 -4.21 -12.35 -27.56
N ARG A 389 -3.36 -12.22 -28.58
CA ARG A 389 -3.80 -12.23 -29.98
C ARG A 389 -4.50 -13.55 -30.29
N LYS A 390 -5.68 -13.44 -30.87
CA LYS A 390 -6.52 -14.55 -31.30
C LYS A 390 -6.46 -14.65 -32.82
N ILE A 391 -5.33 -15.12 -33.34
CA ILE A 391 -5.12 -15.29 -34.80
C ILE A 391 -4.87 -16.78 -35.04
N CYS A 392 -5.54 -17.35 -36.05
CA CYS A 392 -5.30 -18.75 -36.41
C CYS A 392 -3.89 -18.92 -37.01
N ALA A 393 -3.14 -19.91 -36.53
CA ALA A 393 -1.79 -20.18 -37.02
C ALA A 393 -1.81 -20.71 -38.46
N ASN A 394 -2.74 -21.63 -38.75
CA ASN A 394 -2.99 -22.15 -40.09
C ASN A 394 -3.16 -21.00 -41.10
N SER A 395 -2.17 -20.81 -41.97
CA SER A 395 -2.14 -19.75 -42.97
C SER A 395 -3.25 -19.87 -44.02
N ALA A 396 -3.74 -21.09 -44.26
CA ALA A 396 -4.84 -21.39 -45.18
C ALA A 396 -6.24 -21.25 -44.54
N CYS A 397 -6.33 -20.85 -43.26
CA CYS A 397 -7.62 -20.66 -42.60
C CYS A 397 -8.36 -19.44 -43.18
N PRO A 398 -9.56 -19.59 -43.74
CA PRO A 398 -10.33 -18.44 -44.26
C PRO A 398 -10.73 -17.47 -43.15
N ASP A 399 -10.92 -17.98 -41.93
CA ASP A 399 -11.31 -17.21 -40.74
C ASP A 399 -10.09 -16.75 -39.90
N ARG A 400 -8.89 -16.69 -40.49
CA ARG A 400 -7.65 -16.41 -39.74
C ARG A 400 -7.69 -15.13 -38.91
N HIS A 401 -8.38 -14.12 -39.43
CA HIS A 401 -8.55 -12.79 -38.84
C HIS A 401 -10.00 -12.53 -38.41
N SER A 402 -10.80 -13.58 -38.21
CA SER A 402 -12.19 -13.42 -37.80
C SER A 402 -12.27 -12.89 -36.37
N ASP A 403 -12.90 -11.71 -36.23
CA ASP A 403 -13.24 -11.09 -34.95
C ASP A 403 -14.43 -11.76 -34.25
N VAL A 404 -15.03 -12.78 -34.88
CA VAL A 404 -16.10 -13.56 -34.26
C VAL A 404 -15.56 -14.14 -32.95
N GLU A 405 -16.36 -14.12 -31.89
CA GLU A 405 -16.05 -14.70 -30.58
C GLU A 405 -15.93 -16.24 -30.63
N GLN A 406 -15.04 -16.75 -31.47
CA GLN A 406 -14.68 -18.15 -31.54
C GLN A 406 -13.73 -18.49 -30.39
N ARG A 407 -13.92 -19.69 -29.83
CA ARG A 407 -13.02 -20.23 -28.82
C ARG A 407 -11.76 -20.76 -29.51
N TYR A 408 -10.72 -19.94 -29.54
CA TYR A 408 -9.39 -20.34 -30.00
C TYR A 408 -8.79 -21.40 -29.07
N ARG A 409 -8.30 -22.49 -29.66
CA ARG A 409 -7.52 -23.52 -28.98
C ARG A 409 -6.05 -23.12 -29.03
N ARG A 410 -5.35 -23.19 -27.91
CA ARG A 410 -3.92 -22.86 -27.84
C ARG A 410 -3.09 -24.14 -27.86
N CYS A 411 -1.99 -24.14 -28.60
CA CYS A 411 -1.02 -25.23 -28.49
C CYS A 411 -0.35 -25.21 -27.10
N ALA A 412 0.13 -26.36 -26.63
CA ALA A 412 0.85 -26.47 -25.36
C ALA A 412 2.17 -25.68 -25.33
N CYS A 413 2.74 -25.31 -26.49
CA CYS A 413 3.90 -24.41 -26.56
C CYS A 413 3.53 -22.92 -26.35
N PHE A 414 2.24 -22.59 -26.27
CA PHE A 414 1.68 -21.24 -26.11
C PHE A 414 1.98 -20.22 -27.21
N GLN A 415 2.73 -20.59 -28.25
CA GLN A 415 3.12 -19.70 -29.36
C GLN A 415 2.05 -19.53 -30.43
N VAL A 416 1.14 -20.50 -30.57
CA VAL A 416 0.16 -20.52 -31.67
C VAL A 416 -1.24 -20.89 -31.19
N HIS A 417 -2.24 -20.35 -31.89
CA HIS A 417 -3.66 -20.55 -31.63
C HIS A 417 -4.37 -21.06 -32.88
N TYR A 418 -5.43 -21.83 -32.71
CA TYR A 418 -6.22 -22.40 -33.79
C TYR A 418 -7.70 -22.16 -33.52
N CYS A 419 -8.44 -21.66 -34.51
CA CYS A 419 -9.89 -21.48 -34.38
C CYS A 419 -10.64 -22.82 -34.27
N SER A 420 -10.06 -23.90 -34.80
CA SER A 420 -10.67 -25.23 -34.86
C SER A 420 -9.63 -26.36 -34.76
N LYS A 421 -10.10 -27.58 -34.46
CA LYS A 421 -9.27 -28.79 -34.48
C LYS A 421 -8.76 -29.11 -35.89
N SER A 422 -9.57 -28.86 -36.92
CA SER A 422 -9.17 -29.09 -38.31
C SER A 422 -8.02 -28.18 -38.72
N CYS A 423 -8.06 -26.89 -38.36
CA CYS A 423 -6.93 -25.98 -38.59
C CYS A 423 -5.67 -26.41 -37.85
N GLN A 424 -5.80 -26.90 -36.61
CA GLN A 424 -4.66 -27.45 -35.88
C GLN A 424 -4.06 -28.65 -36.59
N VAL A 425 -4.88 -29.60 -37.06
CA VAL A 425 -4.40 -30.80 -37.77
C VAL A 425 -3.73 -30.43 -39.10
N ALA A 426 -4.30 -29.48 -39.84
CA ALA A 426 -3.77 -29.03 -41.11
C ALA A 426 -2.39 -28.35 -40.96
N ASP A 427 -2.23 -27.50 -39.94
CA ASP A 427 -0.96 -26.79 -39.67
C ASP A 427 0.07 -27.66 -38.92
N TRP A 428 -0.37 -28.77 -38.31
CA TRP A 428 0.47 -29.60 -37.45
C TRP A 428 1.78 -30.08 -38.10
N PRO A 429 1.84 -30.53 -39.36
CA PRO A 429 3.10 -30.98 -39.97
C PRO A 429 4.17 -29.89 -39.97
N VAL A 430 3.79 -28.64 -40.26
CA VAL A 430 4.69 -27.48 -40.25
C VAL A 430 5.02 -27.10 -38.82
N HIS A 431 3.99 -26.91 -37.98
CA HIS A 431 4.19 -26.46 -36.61
C HIS A 431 4.98 -27.47 -35.77
N LYS A 432 4.82 -28.79 -35.98
CA LYS A 432 5.50 -29.83 -35.19
C LYS A 432 7.03 -29.70 -35.24
N ALA A 433 7.60 -29.28 -36.37
CA ALA A 433 9.03 -29.06 -36.51
C ALA A 433 9.56 -27.93 -35.60
N LEU A 434 8.70 -26.96 -35.29
CA LEU A 434 9.02 -25.78 -34.47
C LEU A 434 8.49 -25.90 -33.04
N CYS A 435 7.58 -26.84 -32.82
CA CYS A 435 6.80 -26.96 -31.60
C CYS A 435 7.68 -27.45 -30.46
N ASN A 436 8.26 -26.50 -29.73
CA ASN A 436 9.14 -26.74 -28.59
C ASN A 436 8.38 -27.14 -27.31
N ARG A 437 7.55 -28.18 -27.39
CA ARG A 437 6.63 -28.63 -26.31
C ARG A 437 7.31 -29.06 -25.00
N GLY A 438 8.64 -29.11 -24.95
CA GLY A 438 9.39 -29.51 -23.75
C GLY A 438 10.75 -28.83 -23.54
N THR A 439 11.09 -27.78 -24.30
CA THR A 439 12.46 -27.23 -24.31
C THR A 439 12.57 -25.74 -23.98
N LEU A 440 11.45 -25.03 -23.84
CA LEU A 440 11.50 -23.57 -23.64
C LEU A 440 11.87 -23.20 -22.19
N PHE A 441 11.43 -24.00 -21.21
CA PHE A 441 11.73 -23.74 -19.81
C PHE A 441 11.52 -24.97 -18.92
N GLU A 442 12.27 -25.02 -17.84
CA GLU A 442 12.10 -25.96 -16.74
C GLU A 442 11.66 -25.16 -15.51
N ILE A 443 10.49 -25.46 -14.95
CA ILE A 443 10.10 -24.85 -13.68
C ILE A 443 10.92 -25.56 -12.60
N VAL A 444 12.01 -24.94 -12.17
CA VAL A 444 12.79 -25.43 -11.03
C VAL A 444 12.19 -24.86 -9.76
N GLU A 445 11.51 -25.76 -9.04
CA GLU A 445 10.88 -25.47 -7.75
C GLU A 445 11.97 -25.27 -6.70
N VAL A 446 11.97 -24.12 -6.01
CA VAL A 446 13.02 -23.80 -5.03
C VAL A 446 12.65 -24.25 -3.62
N GLU A 447 11.36 -24.31 -3.23
CA GLU A 447 11.03 -24.70 -1.84
C GLU A 447 9.61 -25.21 -1.55
N GLU A 448 8.60 -25.04 -2.40
CA GLU A 448 7.25 -25.59 -2.23
C GLU A 448 6.51 -25.40 -3.56
N LYS A 449 5.74 -26.40 -4.05
CA LYS A 449 5.06 -26.35 -5.37
C LYS A 449 4.19 -25.10 -5.52
N PRO A 450 4.67 -24.01 -6.16
CA PRO A 450 3.84 -22.83 -6.34
C PRO A 450 2.89 -23.12 -7.51
N ASP A 451 1.60 -22.85 -7.34
CA ASP A 451 0.60 -22.97 -8.41
C ASP A 451 0.80 -21.88 -9.48
N ILE A 452 1.87 -22.01 -10.26
CA ILE A 452 2.18 -21.16 -11.41
C ILE A 452 1.57 -21.81 -12.63
N ARG A 453 0.59 -21.12 -13.22
CA ARG A 453 0.01 -21.54 -14.49
C ARG A 453 1.11 -21.61 -15.54
N PRO A 454 1.19 -22.68 -16.36
CA PRO A 454 2.24 -22.83 -17.39
C PRO A 454 2.37 -21.63 -18.33
N LEU A 455 1.25 -20.98 -18.66
CA LEU A 455 1.25 -19.76 -19.46
C LEU A 455 1.98 -18.58 -18.79
N HIS A 456 1.90 -18.46 -17.47
CA HIS A 456 2.62 -17.41 -16.72
C HIS A 456 4.12 -17.68 -16.74
N ALA A 457 4.53 -18.94 -16.52
CA ALA A 457 5.93 -19.34 -16.64
C ALA A 457 6.48 -19.03 -18.04
N PHE A 458 5.73 -19.40 -19.09
CA PHE A 458 6.11 -19.08 -20.47
C PHE A 458 6.26 -17.57 -20.73
N PHE A 459 5.32 -16.75 -20.26
CA PHE A 459 5.43 -15.29 -20.36
C PHE A 459 6.69 -14.76 -19.68
N THR A 460 6.99 -15.26 -18.47
CA THR A 460 8.20 -14.89 -17.75
C THR A 460 9.45 -15.28 -18.54
N CYS A 461 9.49 -16.45 -19.16
CA CYS A 461 10.60 -16.86 -20.04
C CYS A 461 10.83 -15.88 -21.18
N LEU A 462 9.78 -15.42 -21.86
CA LEU A 462 9.91 -14.40 -22.91
C LEU A 462 10.54 -13.11 -22.38
N ALA A 463 10.14 -12.69 -21.17
CA ALA A 463 10.71 -11.50 -20.53
C ALA A 463 12.18 -11.70 -20.12
N ILE A 464 12.56 -12.91 -19.70
CA ILE A 464 13.94 -13.27 -19.37
C ILE A 464 14.80 -13.29 -20.63
N ASP A 465 14.33 -13.94 -21.70
CA ASP A 465 15.04 -14.01 -22.98
C ASP A 465 15.27 -12.60 -23.53
N SER A 466 14.22 -11.76 -23.56
CA SER A 466 14.30 -10.33 -23.87
C SER A 466 15.38 -9.59 -23.08
N TYR A 467 15.47 -9.86 -21.78
CA TYR A 467 16.51 -9.26 -20.94
C TYR A 467 17.91 -9.73 -21.35
N PHE A 468 18.12 -11.04 -21.54
CA PHE A 468 19.40 -11.57 -22.01
C PHE A 468 19.82 -11.00 -23.36
N TYR A 469 18.89 -10.73 -24.27
CA TYR A 469 19.23 -10.08 -25.53
C TYR A 469 19.80 -8.68 -25.35
N ARG A 470 19.37 -7.93 -24.32
CA ARG A 470 19.88 -6.59 -24.06
C ARG A 470 21.23 -6.58 -23.34
N VAL A 471 21.37 -7.40 -22.30
CA VAL A 471 22.55 -7.34 -21.41
C VAL A 471 23.55 -8.46 -21.66
N GLY A 472 23.24 -9.40 -22.55
CA GLY A 472 23.97 -10.64 -22.71
C GLY A 472 25.42 -10.44 -23.15
N GLN A 473 25.75 -9.37 -23.86
CA GLN A 473 27.14 -9.03 -24.20
C GLN A 473 27.99 -8.74 -22.96
N GLY A 474 27.46 -7.99 -21.99
CA GLY A 474 28.16 -7.75 -20.73
C GLY A 474 28.33 -9.03 -19.91
N ILE A 475 27.28 -9.86 -19.87
CA ILE A 475 27.31 -11.17 -19.21
C ILE A 475 28.34 -12.10 -19.86
N MET A 476 28.40 -12.11 -21.20
CA MET A 476 29.37 -12.89 -21.97
C MET A 476 30.80 -12.45 -21.69
N ALA A 477 31.08 -11.15 -21.69
CA ALA A 477 32.41 -10.63 -21.38
C ALA A 477 32.88 -11.07 -19.98
N GLU A 478 32.00 -11.00 -18.97
CA GLU A 478 32.31 -11.44 -17.62
C GLU A 478 32.57 -12.96 -17.54
N MET A 479 31.77 -13.78 -18.25
CA MET A 479 32.02 -15.22 -18.34
C MET A 479 33.35 -15.55 -19.02
N GLU A 480 33.71 -14.83 -20.08
CA GLU A 480 34.97 -15.03 -20.79
C GLU A 480 36.17 -14.67 -19.92
N ASP A 481 36.08 -13.60 -19.13
CA ASP A 481 37.10 -13.26 -18.15
C ASP A 481 37.23 -14.36 -17.08
N MET A 482 36.11 -14.90 -16.56
CA MET A 482 36.15 -16.04 -15.64
C MET A 482 36.76 -17.31 -16.27
N LEU A 483 36.52 -17.56 -17.56
CA LEU A 483 37.10 -18.72 -18.27
C LEU A 483 38.62 -18.62 -18.41
N ARG A 484 39.21 -17.42 -18.48
CA ARG A 484 40.67 -17.25 -18.52
C ARG A 484 41.35 -17.77 -17.25
N GLU A 485 40.62 -17.77 -16.14
CA GLU A 485 41.13 -18.21 -14.83
C GLU A 485 40.90 -19.71 -14.55
N VAL A 486 40.11 -20.40 -15.37
CA VAL A 486 39.67 -21.77 -15.10
C VAL A 486 40.09 -22.74 -16.22
N SER A 487 40.91 -23.74 -15.88
CA SER A 487 41.43 -24.75 -16.82
C SER A 487 40.53 -25.98 -17.03
N CYS A 488 39.29 -25.96 -16.55
CA CYS A 488 38.36 -27.11 -16.59
C CYS A 488 36.98 -26.71 -17.12
N PRO A 489 36.17 -27.67 -17.60
CA PRO A 489 34.80 -27.38 -18.05
C PRO A 489 33.94 -26.73 -16.95
N VAL A 490 33.32 -25.60 -17.29
CA VAL A 490 32.49 -24.80 -16.38
C VAL A 490 31.05 -24.79 -16.85
N THR A 491 30.12 -24.93 -15.91
CA THR A 491 28.71 -24.55 -16.10
C THR A 491 28.47 -23.22 -15.41
N PHE A 492 28.10 -22.20 -16.17
CA PHE A 492 27.73 -20.89 -15.63
C PHE A 492 26.25 -20.89 -15.26
N SER A 493 25.96 -20.52 -14.01
CA SER A 493 24.61 -20.17 -13.56
C SER A 493 24.48 -18.66 -13.53
N VAL A 494 23.60 -18.08 -14.34
CA VAL A 494 23.29 -16.65 -14.30
C VAL A 494 22.03 -16.46 -13.46
N GLY A 495 22.19 -15.99 -12.23
CA GLY A 495 21.08 -15.61 -11.37
C GLY A 495 20.56 -14.23 -11.72
N LEU A 496 19.34 -14.12 -12.25
CA LEU A 496 18.63 -12.85 -12.42
C LEU A 496 17.65 -12.67 -11.27
N ASP A 497 17.71 -11.55 -10.57
CA ASP A 497 16.75 -11.22 -9.52
C ASP A 497 15.80 -10.12 -9.98
N PHE A 498 14.64 -10.53 -10.53
CA PHE A 498 13.57 -9.60 -10.90
C PHE A 498 12.89 -9.00 -9.67
N SER A 499 13.21 -9.47 -8.45
CA SER A 499 12.75 -8.82 -7.23
C SER A 499 13.55 -7.56 -6.89
N LEU A 500 14.73 -7.36 -7.47
CA LEU A 500 15.52 -6.15 -7.30
C LEU A 500 15.29 -5.21 -8.48
N PHE A 501 14.92 -3.95 -8.18
CA PHE A 501 14.84 -2.91 -9.20
C PHE A 501 16.25 -2.34 -9.43
N SER A 502 16.95 -2.83 -10.44
CA SER A 502 18.25 -2.29 -10.80
C SER A 502 18.46 -2.19 -12.31
N PRO A 503 17.61 -1.55 -13.12
CA PRO A 503 18.02 -1.21 -14.48
C PRO A 503 19.28 -0.30 -14.42
N PRO A 504 20.29 -0.49 -15.29
CA PRO A 504 20.34 -1.43 -16.43
C PRO A 504 20.77 -2.87 -16.09
N LEU A 505 21.15 -3.18 -14.85
CA LEU A 505 21.67 -4.47 -14.43
C LEU A 505 20.91 -5.00 -13.21
N HIS A 506 19.87 -5.83 -13.41
CA HIS A 506 19.52 -6.78 -12.34
C HIS A 506 20.84 -7.42 -11.92
N PRO A 507 21.26 -7.36 -10.64
CA PRO A 507 22.61 -7.78 -10.24
C PRO A 507 22.76 -9.25 -10.59
N GLY A 508 23.38 -9.49 -11.75
CA GLY A 508 23.58 -10.81 -12.30
C GLY A 508 24.65 -11.45 -11.46
N LYS A 509 24.29 -12.43 -10.63
CA LYS A 509 25.31 -13.26 -9.99
C LYS A 509 25.66 -14.35 -10.97
N ILE A 510 26.75 -14.16 -11.70
CA ILE A 510 27.35 -15.21 -12.51
C ILE A 510 28.12 -16.13 -11.56
N ARG A 511 27.73 -17.40 -11.52
CA ARG A 511 28.42 -18.43 -10.73
C ARG A 511 28.99 -19.48 -11.67
N ALA A 512 30.31 -19.66 -11.62
CA ALA A 512 30.99 -20.75 -12.27
C ALA A 512 30.92 -22.01 -11.40
N HIS A 513 30.27 -23.06 -11.90
CA HIS A 513 30.25 -24.38 -11.28
C HIS A 513 31.20 -25.30 -12.04
N ARG A 514 32.22 -25.83 -11.35
CA ARG A 514 33.07 -26.88 -11.92
C ARG A 514 32.22 -28.12 -12.15
N TYR A 515 32.28 -28.67 -13.35
CA TYR A 515 31.62 -29.93 -13.66
C TYR A 515 32.27 -31.05 -12.84
N ARG A 516 31.54 -31.65 -11.90
CA ARG A 516 31.94 -32.91 -11.28
C ARG A 516 31.49 -34.02 -12.21
N SER A 517 32.39 -34.59 -13.00
CA SER A 517 32.08 -35.78 -13.78
C SER A 517 31.93 -36.97 -12.83
N GLU A 518 30.71 -37.23 -12.37
CA GLU A 518 30.36 -38.52 -11.79
C GLU A 518 30.22 -39.52 -12.95
N GLY A 519 31.34 -40.07 -13.40
CA GLY A 519 31.37 -41.42 -13.98
C GLY A 519 31.33 -41.61 -15.51
N ASP A 520 31.24 -40.59 -16.36
CA ASP A 520 31.17 -40.80 -17.82
C ASP A 520 32.23 -40.03 -18.62
N GLU A 521 32.57 -40.62 -19.77
CA GLU A 521 33.74 -40.41 -20.63
C GLU A 521 34.01 -38.96 -21.07
N ALA A 522 35.29 -38.66 -21.29
CA ALA A 522 35.84 -37.35 -21.62
C ALA A 522 35.55 -36.93 -23.09
N GLU A 523 34.29 -36.73 -23.46
CA GLU A 523 33.95 -35.98 -24.67
C GLU A 523 34.28 -34.49 -24.49
N SER A 524 34.51 -33.75 -25.58
CA SER A 524 34.89 -32.33 -25.54
C SER A 524 33.78 -31.49 -24.91
N PHE A 525 33.90 -31.22 -23.61
CA PHE A 525 32.90 -30.46 -22.87
C PHE A 525 32.99 -28.98 -23.21
N GLU A 526 32.07 -28.51 -24.06
CA GLU A 526 31.81 -27.09 -24.22
C GLU A 526 31.22 -26.53 -22.91
N ALA A 527 31.67 -25.34 -22.49
CA ALA A 527 31.05 -24.65 -21.36
C ALA A 527 29.56 -24.43 -21.64
N THR A 528 28.74 -24.46 -20.59
CA THR A 528 27.30 -24.29 -20.73
C THR A 528 26.80 -23.18 -19.82
N VAL A 529 25.73 -22.51 -20.24
CA VAL A 529 25.09 -21.41 -19.53
C VAL A 529 23.67 -21.84 -19.17
N THR A 530 23.31 -21.68 -17.91
CA THR A 530 21.94 -21.86 -17.40
C THR A 530 21.52 -20.56 -16.76
N ALA A 531 20.43 -19.95 -17.23
CA ALA A 531 19.88 -18.80 -16.53
C ALA A 531 18.76 -19.20 -15.58
N ILE A 532 18.86 -18.68 -14.36
CA ILE A 532 17.91 -18.88 -13.27
C ILE A 532 17.34 -17.51 -12.93
N ALA A 533 16.06 -17.31 -13.22
CA ALA A 533 15.37 -16.07 -12.90
C ALA A 533 14.60 -16.23 -11.59
N HIS A 534 15.04 -15.54 -10.55
CA HIS A 534 14.32 -15.35 -9.31
C HIS A 534 13.26 -14.27 -9.52
N LEU A 535 11.98 -14.63 -9.41
CA LEU A 535 10.85 -13.72 -9.57
C LEU A 535 10.46 -13.01 -8.26
N GLY A 536 11.12 -13.40 -7.17
CA GLY A 536 10.77 -12.99 -5.80
C GLY A 536 9.64 -13.83 -5.23
N ARG A 537 8.92 -13.26 -4.25
CA ARG A 537 7.79 -13.94 -3.60
C ARG A 537 6.50 -13.77 -4.40
N LEU A 538 5.94 -14.88 -4.85
CA LEU A 538 4.58 -14.96 -5.37
C LEU A 538 3.71 -15.68 -4.33
N ARG A 539 2.72 -14.98 -3.76
CA ARG A 539 1.86 -15.51 -2.67
C ARG A 539 2.66 -16.02 -1.46
N GLY A 540 3.78 -15.35 -1.16
CA GLY A 540 4.66 -15.70 -0.04
C GLY A 540 5.72 -16.75 -0.35
N VAL A 541 5.63 -17.46 -1.48
CA VAL A 541 6.59 -18.50 -1.90
C VAL A 541 7.61 -17.91 -2.85
N MET A 542 8.90 -18.21 -2.62
CA MET A 542 9.97 -17.83 -3.55
C MET A 542 9.83 -18.63 -4.84
N VAL A 543 9.73 -17.92 -5.97
CA VAL A 543 9.63 -18.54 -7.29
C VAL A 543 10.91 -18.29 -8.06
N ALA A 544 11.46 -19.36 -8.63
CA ALA A 544 12.44 -19.26 -9.69
C ALA A 544 11.94 -19.95 -10.96
N VAL A 545 12.34 -19.41 -12.10
CA VAL A 545 12.14 -20.03 -13.41
C VAL A 545 13.52 -20.30 -13.99
N LYS A 546 13.81 -21.56 -14.27
CA LYS A 546 15.04 -21.94 -14.95
C LYS A 546 14.75 -21.99 -16.44
N THR A 547 15.55 -21.26 -17.18
CA THR A 547 15.49 -21.25 -18.63
C THR A 547 16.24 -22.45 -19.21
N LYS A 548 16.20 -22.60 -20.52
CA LYS A 548 16.96 -23.61 -21.25
C LYS A 548 18.46 -23.51 -20.94
N ARG A 549 19.15 -24.64 -20.91
CA ARG A 549 20.61 -24.70 -20.90
C ARG A 549 21.13 -24.45 -22.32
N TRP A 550 22.00 -23.46 -22.48
CA TRP A 550 22.70 -23.17 -23.73
C TRP A 550 24.14 -23.65 -23.66
N SER A 551 24.71 -24.04 -24.79
CA SER A 551 26.17 -24.04 -24.89
C SER A 551 26.69 -22.60 -24.93
N LEU A 552 27.96 -22.38 -24.57
CA LEU A 552 28.51 -21.03 -24.55
C LEU A 552 28.54 -20.40 -25.95
N SER A 553 28.81 -21.19 -27.00
CA SER A 553 28.73 -20.73 -28.39
C SER A 553 27.30 -20.36 -28.79
N GLN A 554 26.30 -21.14 -28.38
CA GLN A 554 24.90 -20.80 -28.60
C GLN A 554 24.54 -19.49 -27.88
N PHE A 555 24.95 -19.33 -26.63
CA PHE A 555 24.67 -18.11 -25.87
C PHE A 555 25.39 -16.90 -26.49
N ARG A 556 26.65 -17.04 -26.91
CA ARG A 556 27.38 -16.03 -27.68
C ARG A 556 26.67 -15.65 -28.98
N GLN A 557 26.23 -16.64 -29.76
CA GLN A 557 25.50 -16.40 -31.00
C GLN A 557 24.20 -15.61 -30.73
N ILE A 558 23.44 -16.01 -29.70
CA ILE A 558 22.21 -15.34 -29.25
C ILE A 558 22.48 -13.88 -28.88
N THR A 559 23.60 -13.58 -28.21
CA THR A 559 23.93 -12.22 -27.77
C THR A 559 24.55 -11.37 -28.87
N GLU A 560 25.21 -11.95 -29.88
CA GLU A 560 25.87 -11.23 -30.98
C GLU A 560 24.95 -10.98 -32.18
N THR A 561 24.08 -11.92 -32.51
CA THR A 561 23.28 -11.85 -33.75
C THR A 561 21.99 -11.03 -33.62
N LEU A 562 21.47 -10.85 -32.40
CA LEU A 562 20.16 -10.27 -32.15
C LEU A 562 20.10 -8.77 -31.74
N PRO A 563 21.17 -8.10 -31.25
CA PRO A 563 21.10 -6.67 -30.92
C PRO A 563 20.69 -5.77 -32.11
N THR A 564 20.92 -6.21 -33.34
CA THR A 564 20.51 -5.51 -34.58
C THR A 564 19.02 -5.69 -34.90
N TYR A 565 18.38 -6.73 -34.36
CA TYR A 565 16.95 -6.98 -34.50
C TYR A 565 16.19 -6.41 -33.29
N ARG A 566 15.94 -5.11 -33.29
CA ARG A 566 15.02 -4.50 -32.31
C ARG A 566 13.68 -5.24 -32.36
N TRP A 567 13.29 -5.84 -31.23
CA TRP A 567 12.00 -6.49 -30.96
C TRP A 567 10.81 -5.52 -31.13
N ARG A 568 10.51 -5.09 -32.35
CA ARG A 568 9.20 -4.53 -32.69
C ARG A 568 8.31 -5.73 -32.98
N GLY A 569 7.11 -5.83 -32.42
CA GLY A 569 6.22 -7.01 -32.57
C GLY A 569 5.86 -7.45 -34.00
N HIS A 570 6.29 -6.72 -35.04
CA HIS A 570 6.34 -7.16 -36.43
C HIS A 570 7.53 -8.10 -36.72
N HIS A 571 8.71 -7.82 -36.16
CA HIS A 571 9.93 -8.60 -36.34
C HIS A 571 9.95 -9.92 -35.58
N PHE A 572 9.18 -10.13 -34.50
CA PHE A 572 9.07 -11.50 -33.95
C PHE A 572 8.39 -12.43 -34.96
N ARG A 573 7.39 -11.92 -35.69
CA ARG A 573 6.77 -12.67 -36.78
C ARG A 573 7.76 -12.90 -37.90
N GLU A 574 8.48 -11.88 -38.36
CA GLU A 574 9.50 -12.02 -39.42
C GLU A 574 10.73 -12.83 -38.99
N MET A 575 11.11 -12.84 -37.72
CA MET A 575 12.19 -13.64 -37.16
C MET A 575 11.75 -15.09 -37.06
N VAL A 576 10.53 -15.36 -36.58
CA VAL A 576 9.94 -16.71 -36.62
C VAL A 576 9.75 -17.17 -38.06
N ASP A 577 9.31 -16.30 -38.97
CA ASP A 577 9.10 -16.55 -40.40
C ASP A 577 10.45 -16.71 -41.17
N SER A 578 11.51 -16.03 -40.74
CA SER A 578 12.89 -16.17 -41.26
C SER A 578 13.56 -17.45 -40.75
N TRP A 579 13.35 -17.78 -39.47
CA TRP A 579 13.73 -19.06 -38.87
C TRP A 579 12.90 -20.24 -39.42
N LEU A 580 11.76 -19.96 -40.04
CA LEU A 580 10.89 -20.87 -40.79
C LEU A 580 11.31 -21.04 -42.26
N ALA A 581 12.07 -20.08 -42.80
CA ALA A 581 12.47 -20.03 -44.20
C ALA A 581 13.88 -20.58 -44.48
N GLY A 582 14.69 -20.74 -43.43
CA GLY A 582 15.95 -21.50 -43.44
C GLY A 582 15.78 -22.83 -42.74
#